data_AF-A0A831RY97-F1
#
_entry.id   AF-A0A831RY97-F1
#
_cell.length_a   1.000
_cell.length_b   1.000
_cell.length_c   1.000
_cell.angle_alpha   90.00
_cell.angle_beta   90.00
_cell.angle_gamma   90.00
#
_symmetry.space_group_name_H-M   'P 1'
#
loop_
_entity.id
_entity.type
_entity.pdbx_description
1 polymer ?
#
loop_
_entity_poly.entity_id
_entity_poly.type
_entity_poly.pdbx_seq_one_letter_code
_entity_poly.pdbx_strand_id
1 'polypeptide(L)'
;MIRIALSCCFILMVGLTGGCASHQKAGGSKPQPAAKARPPIKKSTRTYRVRKGDSLYSIAWRAGLDYQTVAKWNHLQPPYTIYPGQVIRLYPLRTAAKPHKKSGKKPRKPAPKQSAGSKSTVVAGKPVHPPKKTVRPVKPQPAKAGSLHWQWPTRGKVLSHYSSSDPSRSGIQIGGRKGQKILAAEGGEVVYVGSGLIGYGQLIIIKHNNKYLSAYGHNSNLL
;
A
#
# COMPACT_ATOMS: atom_id res chain seq x y z
N MET A 1 -40.32 59.79 49.48
CA MET A 1 -39.46 58.90 48.68
C MET A 1 -38.01 59.28 48.99
N ILE A 2 -37.32 58.43 49.73
CA ILE A 2 -36.20 58.77 50.62
C ILE A 2 -34.84 58.50 49.94
N ARG A 3 -33.92 59.45 50.07
CA ARG A 3 -32.49 59.36 49.75
C ARG A 3 -31.76 58.74 50.94
N ILE A 4 -30.93 57.72 50.73
CA ILE A 4 -29.93 57.26 51.71
C ILE A 4 -28.62 56.99 50.96
N ALA A 5 -27.63 57.83 51.24
CA ALA A 5 -26.22 57.48 51.10
C ALA A 5 -25.76 56.98 52.48
N LEU A 6 -25.06 55.84 52.55
CA LEU A 6 -24.22 55.53 53.69
C LEU A 6 -22.96 54.81 53.23
N SER A 7 -21.85 55.33 53.76
CA SER A 7 -20.46 55.08 53.42
C SER A 7 -19.87 53.92 54.21
N CYS A 8 -18.69 53.46 53.74
CA CYS A 8 -17.65 52.70 54.45
C CYS A 8 -17.94 51.25 54.85
N CYS A 9 -17.14 50.29 54.37
CA CYS A 9 -15.86 49.91 54.99
C CYS A 9 -15.34 48.58 54.38
N PHE A 10 -14.17 48.64 53.75
CA PHE A 10 -13.02 47.73 53.82
C PHE A 10 -13.20 46.18 53.74
N ILE A 11 -12.27 45.56 52.98
CA ILE A 11 -11.77 44.15 53.06
C ILE A 11 -12.55 43.17 52.15
N LEU A 12 -11.99 42.32 51.27
CA LEU A 12 -10.71 41.62 51.20
C LEU A 12 -10.40 41.31 49.71
N MET A 13 -9.15 41.52 49.30
CA MET A 13 -8.56 40.95 48.09
C MET A 13 -8.48 39.41 48.23
N VAL A 14 -9.19 38.64 47.41
CA VAL A 14 -8.88 37.22 47.19
C VAL A 14 -8.78 36.99 45.69
N GLY A 15 -7.54 37.05 45.19
CA GLY A 15 -7.21 36.73 43.82
C GLY A 15 -7.47 35.25 43.52
N LEU A 16 -8.44 35.00 42.64
CA LEU A 16 -8.54 33.75 41.89
C LEU A 16 -7.64 33.85 40.65
N THR A 17 -6.49 33.20 40.65
CA THR A 17 -5.78 32.69 39.45
C THR A 17 -4.63 31.84 39.98
N GLY A 18 -4.33 30.63 39.57
CA GLY A 18 -4.79 29.76 38.51
C GLY A 18 -3.80 28.61 38.53
N GLY A 19 -4.27 27.38 38.72
CA GLY A 19 -3.39 26.22 38.77
C GLY A 19 -2.67 26.02 37.44
N CYS A 20 -1.34 25.96 37.46
CA CYS A 20 -0.54 25.48 36.34
C CYS A 20 -0.78 23.97 36.19
N ALA A 21 -1.84 23.60 35.48
CA ALA A 21 -1.97 22.26 34.93
C ALA A 21 -1.04 22.17 33.71
N SER A 22 0.11 21.52 33.91
CA SER A 22 1.06 21.16 32.86
C SER A 22 0.40 20.21 31.86
N HIS A 23 -0.29 20.77 30.86
CA HIS A 23 -0.79 20.01 29.73
C HIS A 23 0.41 19.53 28.90
N GLN A 24 0.80 18.28 29.14
CA GLN A 24 1.61 17.50 28.19
C GLN A 24 0.85 17.44 26.86
N LYS A 25 1.32 18.26 25.93
CA LYS A 25 0.86 18.30 24.55
C LYS A 25 1.21 16.96 23.91
N ALA A 26 0.23 16.08 23.78
CA ALA A 26 0.35 14.89 22.96
C ALA A 26 0.84 15.31 21.57
N GLY A 27 1.96 14.73 21.13
CA GLY A 27 2.62 15.06 19.88
C GLY A 27 1.70 14.84 18.69
N GLY A 28 1.06 15.92 18.23
CA GLY A 28 0.39 15.96 16.94
C GLY A 28 1.46 15.90 15.85
N SER A 29 1.59 14.74 15.20
CA SER A 29 2.30 14.63 13.93
C SER A 29 1.66 15.62 12.94
N LYS A 30 2.40 16.68 12.60
CA LYS A 30 2.00 17.63 11.56
C LYS A 30 1.67 16.83 10.29
N PRO A 31 0.53 17.08 9.62
CA PRO A 31 0.26 16.47 8.33
C PRO A 31 1.40 16.83 7.37
N GLN A 32 2.17 15.83 6.93
CA GLN A 32 3.20 16.07 5.93
C GLN A 32 2.51 16.61 4.67
N PRO A 33 2.92 17.78 4.15
CA PRO A 33 2.30 18.34 2.95
C PRO A 33 2.33 17.29 1.84
N ALA A 34 1.17 17.01 1.26
CA ALA A 34 1.07 16.08 0.13
C ALA A 34 2.06 16.56 -0.95
N ALA A 35 3.13 15.80 -1.16
CA ALA A 35 4.08 16.12 -2.22
C ALA A 35 3.30 16.13 -3.54
N LYS A 36 3.40 17.24 -4.30
CA LYS A 36 2.69 17.42 -5.57
C LYS A 36 2.84 16.15 -6.43
N ALA A 37 1.72 15.65 -6.93
CA ALA A 37 1.71 14.42 -7.72
C ALA A 37 2.61 14.56 -8.95
N ARG A 38 3.36 13.49 -9.29
CA ARG A 38 4.36 13.56 -10.36
C ARG A 38 3.69 13.41 -11.72
N PRO A 39 4.13 14.19 -12.73
CA PRO A 39 3.56 14.10 -14.08
C PRO A 39 3.70 12.69 -14.67
N PRO A 40 2.78 12.31 -15.58
CA PRO A 40 2.88 11.06 -16.32
C PRO A 40 4.16 11.03 -17.16
N ILE A 41 4.68 9.84 -17.41
CA ILE A 41 5.83 9.65 -18.29
C ILE A 41 5.29 9.55 -19.72
N LYS A 42 5.84 10.33 -20.65
CA LYS A 42 5.41 10.31 -22.05
C LYS A 42 5.64 8.92 -22.64
N LYS A 43 4.69 8.40 -23.43
CA LYS A 43 4.81 7.08 -24.07
C LYS A 43 6.02 6.95 -25.03
N SER A 44 6.58 8.06 -25.49
CA SER A 44 7.81 8.07 -26.30
C SER A 44 9.09 7.93 -25.48
N THR A 45 9.03 8.06 -24.15
CA THR A 45 10.19 7.96 -23.27
C THR A 45 10.70 6.53 -23.20
N ARG A 46 11.89 6.29 -23.78
CA ARG A 46 12.51 4.95 -23.85
C ARG A 46 13.14 4.51 -22.52
N THR A 47 13.64 5.46 -21.75
CA THR A 47 14.34 5.23 -20.48
C THR A 47 13.94 6.27 -19.44
N TYR A 48 13.98 5.90 -18.16
CA TYR A 48 13.65 6.77 -17.04
C TYR A 48 14.71 6.66 -15.95
N ARG A 49 15.19 7.79 -15.45
CA ARG A 49 16.11 7.83 -14.31
C ARG A 49 15.32 7.86 -13.01
N VAL A 50 15.48 6.81 -12.21
CA VAL A 50 14.81 6.61 -10.91
C VAL A 50 15.14 7.78 -9.99
N ARG A 51 14.11 8.35 -9.35
CA ARG A 51 14.25 9.42 -8.36
C ARG A 51 13.90 8.88 -6.98
N LYS A 52 14.32 9.59 -5.93
CA LYS A 52 13.90 9.29 -4.55
C LYS A 52 12.37 9.19 -4.47
N GLY A 53 11.89 8.12 -3.84
CA GLY A 53 10.47 7.80 -3.70
C GLY A 53 9.82 7.09 -4.89
N ASP A 54 10.55 6.81 -5.96
CA ASP A 54 10.05 5.92 -7.02
C ASP A 54 10.18 4.45 -6.60
N SER A 55 9.17 3.66 -6.94
CA SER A 55 9.24 2.20 -7.04
C SER A 55 9.02 1.76 -8.50
N LEU A 56 9.44 0.55 -8.87
CA LEU A 56 9.22 0.02 -10.22
C LEU A 56 7.74 0.06 -10.60
N TYR A 57 6.85 -0.21 -9.64
CA TYR A 57 5.40 -0.13 -9.78
C TYR A 57 4.94 1.29 -10.14
N SER A 58 5.41 2.30 -9.39
CA SER A 58 5.02 3.68 -9.66
C SER A 58 5.54 4.21 -11.01
N ILE A 59 6.73 3.79 -11.43
CA ILE A 59 7.30 4.16 -12.73
C ILE A 59 6.50 3.50 -13.86
N ALA A 60 6.27 2.20 -13.78
CA ALA A 60 5.51 1.46 -14.77
C ALA A 60 4.09 2.04 -14.91
N TRP A 61 3.41 2.29 -13.79
CA TRP A 61 2.08 2.91 -13.77
C TRP A 61 2.07 4.28 -14.46
N ARG A 62 3.03 5.16 -14.15
CA ARG A 62 3.14 6.49 -14.76
C ARG A 62 3.47 6.44 -16.26
N ALA A 63 4.11 5.37 -16.71
CA ALA A 63 4.37 5.11 -18.13
C ALA A 63 3.21 4.37 -18.82
N GLY A 64 2.17 3.94 -18.09
CA GLY A 64 1.08 3.12 -18.62
C GLY A 64 1.53 1.71 -19.01
N LEU A 65 2.51 1.16 -18.29
CA LEU A 65 3.12 -0.15 -18.54
C LEU A 65 2.87 -1.10 -17.37
N ASP A 66 2.92 -2.39 -17.68
CA ASP A 66 2.95 -3.44 -16.66
C ASP A 66 4.36 -3.54 -16.03
N TYR A 67 4.41 -3.56 -14.70
CA TYR A 67 5.67 -3.55 -13.95
C TYR A 67 6.50 -4.82 -14.18
N GLN A 68 5.86 -5.97 -14.43
CA GLN A 68 6.59 -7.22 -14.69
C GLN A 68 7.27 -7.17 -16.05
N THR A 69 6.60 -6.56 -17.03
CA THR A 69 7.16 -6.35 -18.36
C THR A 69 8.38 -5.42 -18.29
N VAL A 70 8.27 -4.31 -17.54
CA VAL A 70 9.42 -3.42 -17.28
C VAL A 70 10.52 -4.17 -16.52
N ALA A 71 10.20 -4.99 -15.51
CA ALA A 71 11.18 -5.81 -14.79
C ALA A 71 11.96 -6.72 -15.74
N LYS A 72 11.25 -7.41 -16.66
CA LYS A 72 11.86 -8.31 -17.65
C LYS A 72 12.84 -7.58 -18.57
N TRP A 73 12.48 -6.42 -19.11
CA TRP A 73 13.37 -5.63 -19.97
C TRP A 73 14.61 -5.09 -19.26
N ASN A 74 14.57 -5.04 -17.93
CA ASN A 74 15.67 -4.57 -17.08
C ASN A 74 16.36 -5.71 -16.32
N HIS A 75 16.00 -6.97 -16.60
CA HIS A 75 16.52 -8.15 -15.91
C HIS A 75 16.41 -8.06 -14.38
N LEU A 76 15.36 -7.39 -13.88
CA LEU A 76 15.10 -7.27 -12.45
C LEU A 76 14.44 -8.56 -11.94
N GLN A 77 15.04 -9.16 -10.92
CA GLN A 77 14.46 -10.28 -10.20
C GLN A 77 13.64 -9.78 -8.99
N PRO A 78 12.63 -10.55 -8.51
CA PRO A 78 11.97 -10.25 -7.25
C PRO A 78 13.00 -10.08 -6.12
N PRO A 79 12.85 -9.09 -5.22
CA PRO A 79 11.67 -8.23 -4.99
C PRO A 79 11.57 -6.99 -5.90
N TYR A 80 12.30 -6.95 -7.02
CA TYR A 80 12.30 -5.86 -8.00
C TYR A 80 12.79 -4.52 -7.43
N THR A 81 13.78 -4.58 -6.53
CA THR A 81 14.41 -3.41 -5.93
C THR A 81 15.07 -2.54 -7.00
N ILE A 82 14.85 -1.23 -6.89
CA ILE A 82 15.48 -0.20 -7.72
C ILE A 82 16.02 0.92 -6.83
N TYR A 83 17.07 1.60 -7.29
CA TYR A 83 17.74 2.65 -6.52
C TYR A 83 17.66 4.02 -7.21
N PRO A 84 17.61 5.13 -6.44
CA PRO A 84 17.71 6.47 -7.02
C PRO A 84 18.96 6.60 -7.91
N GLY A 85 18.80 7.23 -9.07
CA GLY A 85 19.85 7.39 -10.07
C GLY A 85 19.94 6.26 -11.08
N GLN A 86 19.40 5.07 -10.78
CA GLN A 86 19.33 3.94 -11.71
C GLN A 86 18.53 4.31 -12.97
N VAL A 87 18.94 3.82 -14.13
CA VAL A 87 18.21 4.02 -15.39
C VAL A 87 17.38 2.77 -15.68
N ILE A 88 16.07 2.96 -15.80
CA ILE A 88 15.10 1.91 -16.12
C ILE A 88 14.67 2.06 -17.57
N ARG A 89 14.78 0.98 -18.34
CA ARG A 89 14.25 0.87 -19.71
C ARG A 89 12.74 0.67 -19.66
N LEU A 90 12.01 1.48 -20.40
CA LEU A 90 10.55 1.43 -20.48
C LEU A 90 10.04 0.76 -21.76
N TYR A 91 10.94 0.40 -22.67
CA TYR A 91 10.60 -0.29 -23.91
C TYR A 91 11.74 -1.25 -24.27
N PRO A 92 11.46 -2.35 -24.99
CA PRO A 92 12.49 -3.29 -25.37
C PRO A 92 13.49 -2.62 -26.31
N LEU A 93 14.74 -3.09 -26.26
CA LEU A 93 15.69 -2.81 -27.33
C LEU A 93 15.06 -3.33 -28.63
N ARG A 94 15.07 -2.51 -29.68
CA ARG A 94 14.68 -2.97 -31.01
C ARG A 94 15.76 -3.95 -31.47
N THR A 95 15.69 -5.19 -31.01
CA THR A 95 16.29 -6.30 -31.73
C THR A 95 15.34 -6.60 -32.87
N ALA A 96 15.85 -6.65 -34.11
CA ALA A 96 15.04 -6.97 -35.28
C ALA A 96 14.16 -8.19 -34.98
N ALA A 97 12.85 -8.04 -35.18
CA ALA A 97 11.87 -9.05 -34.84
C ALA A 97 12.19 -10.36 -35.59
N LYS A 98 12.47 -11.44 -34.87
CA LYS A 98 12.30 -12.78 -35.44
C LYS A 98 10.80 -13.01 -35.59
N PRO A 99 10.27 -13.36 -36.78
CA PRO A 99 8.85 -13.55 -36.98
C PRO A 99 8.38 -14.74 -36.15
N HIS A 100 7.36 -14.52 -35.31
CA HIS A 100 6.76 -15.56 -34.49
C HIS A 100 5.91 -16.46 -35.41
N LYS A 101 6.42 -17.66 -35.72
CA LYS A 101 5.70 -18.68 -36.48
C LYS A 101 4.48 -19.14 -35.66
N LYS A 102 3.31 -19.16 -36.33
CA LYS A 102 1.99 -19.47 -35.78
C LYS A 102 1.92 -20.86 -35.11
N SER A 103 1.11 -20.89 -34.06
CA SER A 103 0.52 -22.04 -33.35
C SER A 103 0.32 -23.32 -34.19
N GLY A 104 0.97 -24.41 -33.78
CA GLY A 104 0.68 -25.78 -34.18
C GLY A 104 0.12 -26.59 -33.00
N LYS A 105 -0.93 -27.35 -33.25
CA LYS A 105 -1.80 -28.05 -32.28
C LYS A 105 -1.10 -29.18 -31.50
N LYS A 106 -1.58 -29.40 -30.28
CA LYS A 106 -1.27 -30.48 -29.32
C LYS A 106 -1.60 -31.89 -29.87
N PRO A 107 -0.94 -32.95 -29.38
CA PRO A 107 -1.69 -34.08 -28.79
C PRO A 107 -1.18 -34.50 -27.39
N ARG A 108 -2.02 -35.29 -26.71
CA ARG A 108 -2.06 -35.57 -25.26
C ARG A 108 -1.52 -36.98 -24.94
N LYS A 109 -0.64 -37.06 -23.92
CA LYS A 109 -0.42 -38.09 -22.84
C LYS A 109 -0.52 -39.61 -23.17
N PRO A 110 0.28 -40.48 -22.51
CA PRO A 110 -0.09 -40.96 -21.16
C PRO A 110 1.10 -41.08 -20.16
N ALA A 111 0.78 -41.29 -18.88
CA ALA A 111 1.71 -41.65 -17.79
C ALA A 111 1.44 -43.10 -17.34
N PRO A 112 2.45 -43.85 -16.86
CA PRO A 112 2.43 -44.43 -15.48
C PRO A 112 3.85 -44.49 -14.83
N LYS A 113 4.07 -44.10 -13.55
CA LYS A 113 3.88 -44.74 -12.22
C LYS A 113 5.12 -45.49 -11.66
N GLN A 114 5.58 -45.03 -10.48
CA GLN A 114 6.21 -45.75 -9.32
C GLN A 114 7.60 -46.42 -9.54
N SER A 115 8.52 -46.58 -8.58
CA SER A 115 8.62 -46.45 -7.11
C SER A 115 10.12 -46.42 -6.77
N ALA A 116 10.59 -45.69 -5.75
CA ALA A 116 11.11 -46.19 -4.46
C ALA A 116 12.23 -45.19 -4.07
N GLY A 117 12.53 -44.79 -2.86
CA GLY A 117 12.20 -45.24 -1.51
C GLY A 117 13.43 -44.87 -0.67
N SER A 118 13.29 -44.02 0.33
CA SER A 118 14.21 -44.06 1.48
C SER A 118 13.55 -43.44 2.70
N LYS A 119 13.48 -44.27 3.74
CA LYS A 119 12.94 -43.99 5.07
C LYS A 119 14.02 -43.26 5.87
N SER A 120 13.61 -42.32 6.73
CA SER A 120 14.16 -42.26 8.07
C SER A 120 13.13 -41.70 9.04
N THR A 121 13.05 -42.37 10.18
CA THR A 121 12.03 -42.31 11.22
C THR A 121 12.57 -41.51 12.43
N VAL A 122 11.70 -41.25 13.42
CA VAL A 122 11.97 -40.91 14.85
C VAL A 122 12.04 -39.40 15.17
N VAL A 123 11.33 -38.81 16.15
CA VAL A 123 10.33 -39.26 17.15
C VAL A 123 9.51 -38.07 17.69
N ALA A 124 8.38 -38.46 18.28
CA ALA A 124 7.31 -37.78 19.02
C ALA A 124 7.59 -36.51 19.87
N GLY A 125 6.51 -35.74 20.03
CA GLY A 125 6.30 -34.84 21.18
C GLY A 125 5.22 -33.78 20.97
N LYS A 126 3.94 -34.11 21.18
CA LYS A 126 2.89 -33.14 21.58
C LYS A 126 2.68 -33.32 23.09
N PRO A 127 2.49 -32.24 23.86
CA PRO A 127 1.11 -31.91 24.26
C PRO A 127 0.75 -30.42 24.14
N VAL A 128 -0.57 -30.21 24.15
CA VAL A 128 -1.36 -29.01 23.96
C VAL A 128 -1.30 -28.07 25.17
N HIS A 129 -1.18 -26.75 24.95
CA HIS A 129 -1.71 -25.71 25.84
C HIS A 129 -2.23 -24.49 25.02
N PRO A 130 -3.40 -23.90 25.36
CA PRO A 130 -4.05 -22.79 24.65
C PRO A 130 -3.41 -21.39 24.91
N PRO A 131 -3.69 -20.37 24.08
CA PRO A 131 -2.75 -19.29 23.80
C PRO A 131 -2.89 -18.07 24.72
N LYS A 132 -1.79 -17.64 25.34
CA LYS A 132 -1.68 -16.31 25.97
C LYS A 132 -1.31 -15.29 24.89
N LYS A 133 -2.19 -14.31 24.65
CA LYS A 133 -1.98 -13.20 23.72
C LYS A 133 -0.81 -12.33 24.17
N THR A 134 0.36 -12.53 23.56
CA THR A 134 1.43 -11.53 23.53
C THR A 134 1.54 -10.99 22.11
N VAL A 135 1.27 -9.70 21.94
CA VAL A 135 1.45 -8.95 20.69
C VAL A 135 2.93 -8.95 20.35
N ARG A 136 3.37 -9.92 19.53
CA ARG A 136 4.70 -9.90 18.91
C ARG A 136 4.65 -8.97 17.70
N PRO A 137 5.70 -8.17 17.45
CA PRO A 137 5.82 -7.43 16.20
C PRO A 137 5.76 -8.42 15.05
N VAL A 138 4.73 -8.31 14.21
CA VAL A 138 4.59 -9.15 13.02
C VAL A 138 5.66 -8.72 12.04
N LYS A 139 6.78 -9.45 12.02
CA LYS A 139 7.72 -9.47 10.90
C LYS A 139 6.89 -9.71 9.62
N PRO A 140 7.06 -8.95 8.52
CA PRO A 140 6.30 -9.14 7.29
C PRO A 140 6.48 -10.58 6.82
N GLN A 141 5.50 -11.42 7.12
CA GLN A 141 5.56 -12.82 6.74
C GLN A 141 5.11 -12.86 5.27
N PRO A 142 5.92 -13.41 4.35
CA PRO A 142 5.51 -13.56 2.96
C PRO A 142 4.14 -14.24 2.94
N ALA A 143 3.18 -13.64 2.24
CA ALA A 143 1.87 -14.24 2.08
C ALA A 143 2.06 -15.69 1.63
N LYS A 144 1.56 -16.65 2.42
CA LYS A 144 1.57 -18.06 2.00
C LYS A 144 0.85 -18.11 0.65
N ALA A 145 1.50 -18.70 -0.35
CA ALA A 145 0.99 -18.81 -1.71
C ALA A 145 -0.16 -19.84 -1.83
N GLY A 146 -1.20 -19.70 -1.00
CA GLY A 146 -2.41 -20.51 -0.99
C GLY A 146 -3.62 -19.61 -0.77
N SER A 147 -4.68 -19.82 -1.58
CA SER A 147 -6.00 -19.17 -1.60
C SER A 147 -6.07 -17.70 -1.12
N LEU A 148 -6.34 -16.78 -2.05
CA LEU A 148 -6.67 -15.40 -1.68
C LEU A 148 -8.02 -15.33 -0.97
N HIS A 149 -8.02 -14.77 0.23
CA HIS A 149 -9.14 -14.38 1.07
C HIS A 149 -9.34 -12.87 1.01
N TRP A 150 -10.00 -12.43 -0.07
CA TRP A 150 -10.37 -11.03 -0.20
C TRP A 150 -11.40 -10.62 0.85
N GLN A 151 -11.09 -9.52 1.55
CA GLN A 151 -12.02 -8.85 2.45
C GLN A 151 -12.23 -7.41 2.01
N TRP A 152 -13.37 -6.83 2.42
CA TRP A 152 -13.60 -5.40 2.21
C TRP A 152 -12.62 -4.57 3.05
N PRO A 153 -11.94 -3.58 2.46
CA PRO A 153 -10.94 -2.78 3.17
C PRO A 153 -11.56 -1.80 4.17
N THR A 154 -12.82 -1.44 3.98
CA THR A 154 -13.57 -0.62 4.93
C THR A 154 -15.07 -0.80 4.75
N ARG A 155 -15.84 -0.37 5.74
CA ARG A 155 -17.31 -0.33 5.66
C ARG A 155 -17.77 0.99 5.05
N GLY A 156 -18.72 0.94 4.13
CA GLY A 156 -19.27 2.15 3.53
C GLY A 156 -20.12 1.86 2.29
N LYS A 157 -20.88 2.87 1.86
CA LYS A 157 -21.64 2.80 0.61
C LYS A 157 -20.69 2.88 -0.58
N VAL A 158 -20.89 2.04 -1.59
CA VAL A 158 -20.18 2.18 -2.86
C VAL A 158 -20.71 3.41 -3.58
N LEU A 159 -19.86 4.40 -3.77
CA LEU A 159 -20.16 5.67 -4.44
C LEU A 159 -19.89 5.61 -5.94
N SER A 160 -18.89 4.82 -6.35
CA SER A 160 -18.55 4.61 -7.75
C SER A 160 -17.99 3.21 -7.97
N HIS A 161 -18.30 2.63 -9.13
CA HIS A 161 -17.82 1.33 -9.56
C HIS A 161 -16.71 1.49 -10.61
N TYR A 162 -15.90 0.44 -10.73
CA TYR A 162 -14.93 0.30 -11.81
C TYR A 162 -15.60 0.38 -13.19
N SER A 163 -14.93 1.01 -14.15
CA SER A 163 -15.29 0.98 -15.56
C SER A 163 -14.04 0.84 -16.41
N SER A 164 -14.02 -0.14 -17.33
CA SER A 164 -12.92 -0.30 -18.28
C SER A 164 -12.90 0.76 -19.39
N SER A 165 -14.03 1.42 -19.62
CA SER A 165 -14.18 2.42 -20.70
C SER A 165 -13.77 3.83 -20.27
N ASP A 166 -13.72 4.10 -18.97
CA ASP A 166 -13.36 5.40 -18.40
C ASP A 166 -12.09 5.26 -17.54
N PRO A 167 -10.93 5.76 -18.00
CA PRO A 167 -9.67 5.67 -17.26
C PRO A 167 -9.70 6.33 -15.89
N SER A 168 -10.59 7.31 -15.68
CA SER A 168 -10.76 7.95 -14.37
C SER A 168 -11.43 7.03 -13.34
N ARG A 169 -12.12 5.98 -13.81
CA ARG A 169 -12.84 4.99 -13.00
C ARG A 169 -12.11 3.65 -12.95
N SER A 170 -10.80 3.72 -12.72
CA SER A 170 -9.91 2.55 -12.58
C SER A 170 -10.08 1.78 -11.25
N GLY A 171 -11.12 2.05 -10.46
CA GLY A 171 -11.35 1.40 -9.18
C GLY A 171 -12.75 1.62 -8.62
N ILE A 172 -12.96 1.17 -7.39
CA ILE A 172 -14.21 1.35 -6.63
C ILE A 172 -14.00 2.48 -5.61
N GLN A 173 -14.96 3.41 -5.54
CA GLN A 173 -14.98 4.43 -4.48
C GLN A 173 -15.95 3.99 -3.39
N ILE A 174 -15.44 3.86 -2.17
CA ILE A 174 -16.22 3.52 -0.98
C ILE A 174 -16.32 4.78 -0.12
N GLY A 175 -17.55 5.18 0.20
CA GLY A 175 -17.81 6.31 1.08
C GLY A 175 -17.30 6.02 2.49
N GLY A 176 -16.67 7.01 3.11
CA GLY A 176 -16.11 6.89 4.45
C GLY A 176 -16.00 8.23 5.16
N ARG A 177 -15.55 8.20 6.40
CA ARG A 177 -15.30 9.38 7.25
C ARG A 177 -13.81 9.69 7.31
N LYS A 178 -13.44 10.96 7.48
CA LYS A 178 -12.04 11.35 7.66
C LYS A 178 -11.45 10.61 8.88
N GLY A 179 -10.29 10.00 8.72
CA GLY A 179 -9.63 9.20 9.76
C GLY A 179 -10.22 7.79 9.95
N GLN A 180 -11.22 7.38 9.17
CA GLN A 180 -11.74 6.02 9.20
C GLN A 180 -10.64 5.01 8.87
N LYS A 181 -10.54 3.95 9.68
CA LYS A 181 -9.53 2.91 9.49
C LYS A 181 -9.80 2.15 8.19
N ILE A 182 -8.75 2.01 7.40
CA ILE A 182 -8.71 1.18 6.19
C ILE A 182 -7.80 -0.02 6.49
N LEU A 183 -8.29 -1.21 6.17
CA LEU A 183 -7.56 -2.47 6.27
C LEU A 183 -7.12 -2.94 4.88
N ALA A 184 -6.05 -3.71 4.81
CA ALA A 184 -5.69 -4.38 3.59
C ALA A 184 -6.74 -5.44 3.23
N ALA A 185 -7.17 -5.45 1.98
CA ALA A 185 -8.11 -6.42 1.43
C ALA A 185 -7.57 -7.86 1.46
N GLU A 186 -6.25 -8.03 1.62
CA GLU A 186 -5.58 -9.31 1.83
C GLU A 186 -4.16 -9.04 2.40
N GLY A 187 -3.53 -10.02 3.04
CA GLY A 187 -2.11 -9.98 3.42
C GLY A 187 -1.18 -9.84 2.21
N GLY A 188 -0.09 -9.10 2.37
CA GLY A 188 0.83 -8.88 1.27
C GLY A 188 2.02 -7.98 1.63
N GLU A 189 2.81 -7.68 0.62
CA GLU A 189 4.00 -6.83 0.70
C GLU A 189 3.67 -5.42 0.18
N VAL A 190 4.03 -4.39 0.94
CA VAL A 190 3.86 -3.01 0.51
C VAL A 190 4.92 -2.67 -0.53
N VAL A 191 4.49 -2.32 -1.75
CA VAL A 191 5.38 -2.07 -2.90
C VAL A 191 5.40 -0.60 -3.36
N TYR A 192 4.53 0.23 -2.78
CA TYR A 192 4.52 1.68 -2.98
C TYR A 192 3.86 2.37 -1.80
N VAL A 193 4.43 3.49 -1.37
CA VAL A 193 3.88 4.42 -0.37
C VAL A 193 4.21 5.84 -0.80
N GLY A 194 3.20 6.69 -0.98
CA GLY A 194 3.42 8.12 -1.23
C GLY A 194 2.34 8.77 -2.09
N SER A 195 2.59 10.03 -2.50
CA SER A 195 1.64 10.84 -3.27
C SER A 195 2.07 11.12 -4.71
N GLY A 196 3.06 10.38 -5.20
CA GLY A 196 3.66 10.57 -6.52
C GLY A 196 2.79 10.13 -7.70
N LEU A 197 1.67 9.44 -7.46
CA LEU A 197 0.74 9.00 -8.49
C LEU A 197 -0.46 9.95 -8.58
N ILE A 198 -0.64 10.56 -9.76
CA ILE A 198 -1.69 11.54 -10.03
C ILE A 198 -3.08 10.94 -9.85
N GLY A 199 -3.97 11.73 -9.25
CA GLY A 199 -5.38 11.37 -9.03
C GLY A 199 -5.61 10.56 -7.75
N TYR A 200 -4.59 9.96 -7.15
CA TYR A 200 -4.75 9.05 -6.02
C TYR A 200 -4.42 9.66 -4.65
N GLY A 201 -3.91 10.90 -4.58
CA GLY A 201 -3.47 11.49 -3.31
C GLY A 201 -2.41 10.64 -2.61
N GLN A 202 -2.45 10.53 -1.28
CA GLN A 202 -1.62 9.57 -0.55
C GLN A 202 -2.10 8.14 -0.85
N LEU A 203 -1.22 7.35 -1.46
CA LEU A 203 -1.50 6.03 -1.98
C LEU A 203 -0.53 5.02 -1.39
N ILE A 204 -1.09 3.86 -1.03
CA ILE A 204 -0.36 2.65 -0.71
C ILE A 204 -0.76 1.53 -1.67
N ILE A 205 0.22 0.82 -2.23
CA ILE A 205 -0.01 -0.36 -3.08
C ILE A 205 0.57 -1.58 -2.39
N ILE A 206 -0.23 -2.63 -2.29
CA ILE A 206 0.11 -3.90 -1.67
C ILE A 206 0.09 -5.00 -2.73
N LYS A 207 1.20 -5.73 -2.86
CA LYS A 207 1.32 -6.93 -3.68
C LYS A 207 0.93 -8.14 -2.84
N HIS A 208 -0.06 -8.90 -3.28
CA HIS A 208 -0.48 -10.14 -2.61
C HIS A 208 0.25 -11.35 -3.19
N ASN A 209 0.44 -11.37 -4.50
CA ASN A 209 1.22 -12.38 -5.21
C ASN A 209 1.63 -11.87 -6.60
N ASN A 210 1.99 -12.77 -7.52
CA ASN A 210 2.43 -12.42 -8.87
C ASN A 210 1.29 -11.99 -9.80
N LYS A 211 0.02 -12.19 -9.42
CA LYS A 211 -1.14 -11.88 -10.27
C LYS A 211 -1.97 -10.72 -9.72
N TYR A 212 -1.99 -10.54 -8.40
CA TYR A 212 -2.90 -9.62 -7.74
C TYR A 212 -2.18 -8.59 -6.88
N LEU A 213 -2.63 -7.35 -7.04
CA LEU A 213 -2.26 -6.18 -6.24
C LEU A 213 -3.54 -5.47 -5.80
N SER A 214 -3.46 -4.73 -4.70
CA SER A 214 -4.48 -3.79 -4.27
C SER A 214 -3.87 -2.40 -4.05
N ALA A 215 -4.66 -1.37 -4.27
CA ALA A 215 -4.24 0.03 -4.22
C ALA A 215 -5.26 0.83 -3.40
N TYR A 216 -4.80 1.60 -2.43
CA TYR A 216 -5.63 2.41 -1.54
C TYR A 216 -5.20 3.86 -1.64
N GLY A 217 -5.99 4.68 -2.33
CA GLY A 217 -5.75 6.11 -2.51
C GLY A 217 -6.54 6.97 -1.52
N HIS A 218 -6.30 8.28 -1.56
CA HIS A 218 -6.95 9.32 -0.77
C HIS A 218 -6.84 9.12 0.75
N ASN A 219 -5.75 8.49 1.20
CA ASN A 219 -5.49 8.36 2.62
C ASN A 219 -5.14 9.74 3.22
N SER A 220 -5.48 9.94 4.50
CA SER A 220 -5.07 11.13 5.25
C SER A 220 -3.75 10.93 5.99
N ASN A 221 -3.39 9.68 6.26
CA ASN A 221 -2.12 9.29 6.87
C ASN A 221 -1.70 7.92 6.34
N LEU A 222 -0.40 7.65 6.31
CA LEU A 222 0.21 6.38 5.93
C LEU A 222 0.98 5.82 7.14
N LEU A 223 1.19 4.50 7.16
CA LEU A 223 1.74 3.69 8.26
C LEU A 223 2.80 4.37 9.13
#